data_AF-A0A0W0FRZ5-F1
#
_entry.id   AF-A0A0W0FRZ5-F1
#
_cell.length_a   1.000
_cell.length_b   1.000
_cell.length_c   1.000
_cell.angle_alpha   90.00
_cell.angle_beta   90.00
_cell.angle_gamma   90.00
#
_symmetry.space_group_name_H-M   'P 1'
#
loop_
_entity.id
_entity.type
_entity.pdbx_description
1 polymer ?
#
loop_
_entity_poly.entity_id
_entity_poly.type
_entity_poly.pdbx_seq_one_letter_code
_entity_poly.pdbx_strand_id
1 'polypeptide(L)'
;MSGIDFPSDSLCPGYKFVQEFGPNEEYEEEEEVFYVTMELGNIEPTLVPSSDSIRLIGLDTPTPFLQLAGTIFKGSHDLLLGSELLFTEKKGPSVAIYVELS
;
A
#
# COMPACT_ATOMS: atom_id res chain seq x y z
N MET A 1 -47.18 -19.80 11.47
CA MET A 1 -47.31 -20.28 10.08
C MET A 1 -45.96 -20.83 9.67
N SER A 2 -45.97 -22.09 9.23
CA SER A 2 -44.92 -22.93 8.64
C SER A 2 -43.49 -22.39 8.56
N GLY A 3 -42.59 -23.02 9.33
CA GLY A 3 -41.15 -23.00 9.05
C GLY A 3 -40.88 -23.70 7.73
N ILE A 4 -40.12 -23.04 6.86
CA ILE A 4 -39.63 -23.61 5.61
C ILE A 4 -38.35 -24.37 5.96
N ASP A 5 -38.39 -25.68 5.75
CA ASP A 5 -37.25 -26.58 5.92
C ASP A 5 -36.41 -26.53 4.64
N PHE A 6 -35.16 -26.05 4.73
CA PHE A 6 -34.26 -25.96 3.58
C PHE A 6 -33.44 -27.25 3.46
N PRO A 7 -33.30 -27.82 2.26
CA PRO A 7 -32.52 -29.05 2.07
C PRO A 7 -31.06 -28.84 2.48
N SER A 8 -30.52 -29.83 3.19
CA SER A 8 -29.20 -29.83 3.85
C SER A 8 -27.98 -29.89 2.91
N ASP A 9 -28.20 -29.92 1.59
CA ASP A 9 -27.11 -29.96 0.60
C ASP A 9 -26.84 -28.56 0.06
N SER A 10 -26.21 -27.74 0.90
CA SER A 10 -25.64 -26.47 0.45
C SER A 10 -24.33 -26.72 -0.30
N LEU A 11 -24.19 -26.08 -1.46
CA LEU A 11 -22.94 -26.05 -2.24
C LEU A 11 -21.76 -25.40 -1.49
N CYS A 12 -22.04 -24.68 -0.40
CA CYS A 12 -21.05 -23.96 0.40
C CYS A 12 -21.23 -24.29 1.89
N PRO A 13 -20.63 -25.38 2.40
CA PRO A 13 -20.67 -25.72 3.82
C PRO A 13 -20.15 -24.58 4.70
N GLY A 14 -20.87 -24.23 5.76
CA GLY A 14 -20.50 -23.15 6.68
C GLY A 14 -21.08 -21.77 6.37
N TYR A 15 -21.84 -21.62 5.28
CA TYR A 15 -22.53 -20.37 4.99
C TYR A 15 -23.77 -20.17 5.89
N LYS A 16 -24.04 -18.92 6.28
CA LYS A 16 -25.26 -18.53 6.98
C LYS A 16 -25.98 -17.48 6.12
N PHE A 17 -27.14 -17.84 5.59
CA PHE A 17 -28.02 -16.87 4.93
C PHE A 17 -28.52 -15.83 5.94
N VAL A 18 -28.42 -14.55 5.60
CA VAL A 18 -28.96 -13.44 6.38
C VAL A 18 -29.87 -12.58 5.50
N GLN A 19 -31.03 -12.17 6.04
CA GLN A 19 -32.02 -11.36 5.30
C GLN A 19 -31.70 -9.87 5.32
N GLU A 20 -30.97 -9.41 6.34
CA GLU A 20 -30.38 -8.09 6.40
C GLU A 20 -29.00 -8.18 7.05
N PHE A 21 -28.10 -7.29 6.65
CA PHE A 21 -26.86 -7.06 7.38
C PHE A 21 -27.18 -6.28 8.66
N GLY A 22 -26.33 -6.41 9.68
CA GLY A 22 -26.46 -5.62 10.90
C GLY A 22 -26.39 -4.11 10.63
N PRO A 23 -26.66 -3.26 11.64
CA PRO A 23 -26.49 -1.82 11.52
C PRO A 23 -25.08 -1.51 10.99
N ASN A 24 -24.98 -0.48 10.14
CA ASN A 24 -23.74 -0.04 9.50
C ASN A 24 -22.84 0.64 10.54
N GLU A 25 -22.44 -0.09 11.58
CA GLU A 25 -21.53 0.36 12.61
C GLU A 25 -20.14 0.44 12.00
N GLU A 26 -19.73 1.67 11.67
CA GLU A 26 -18.36 2.11 11.40
C GLU A 26 -17.50 1.10 10.64
N TYR A 27 -17.70 1.02 9.31
CA TYR A 27 -16.55 0.78 8.46
C TYR A 27 -15.67 2.02 8.61
N GLU A 28 -14.66 1.94 9.47
CA GLU A 28 -13.67 3.02 9.61
C GLU A 28 -13.03 3.25 8.23
N GLU A 29 -13.25 4.43 7.66
CA GLU A 29 -12.58 4.90 6.43
C GLU A 29 -11.09 5.21 6.73
N GLU A 30 -10.38 4.26 7.33
CA GLU A 30 -8.95 4.41 7.58
C GLU A 30 -8.20 4.15 6.28
N GLU A 31 -7.76 5.22 5.62
CA GLU A 31 -6.77 5.15 4.55
C GLU A 31 -5.47 4.54 5.13
N GLU A 32 -5.17 3.29 4.75
CA GLU A 32 -3.91 2.65 5.12
C GLU A 32 -2.75 3.30 4.36
N VAL A 33 -1.92 4.07 5.07
CA VAL A 33 -0.72 4.68 4.50
C VAL A 33 0.49 3.79 4.78
N PHE A 34 1.11 3.32 3.71
CA PHE A 34 2.37 2.56 3.77
C PHE A 34 3.56 3.44 3.40
N TYR A 35 4.68 3.22 4.09
CA TYR A 35 5.96 3.86 3.78
C TYR A 35 6.90 2.84 3.16
N VAL A 36 7.58 3.25 2.11
CA VAL A 36 8.65 2.46 1.47
C VAL A 36 9.95 3.24 1.53
N THR A 37 11.05 2.53 1.79
CA THR A 37 12.39 3.10 1.77
C THR A 37 13.05 2.78 0.44
N MET A 38 13.66 3.79 -0.18
CA MET A 38 14.37 3.66 -1.45
C MET A 38 15.87 3.68 -1.21
N GLU A 39 16.53 2.56 -1.49
CA GLU A 39 17.98 2.46 -1.48
C GLU A 39 18.55 2.80 -2.87
N LEU A 40 19.29 3.90 -2.99
CA LEU A 40 19.84 4.38 -4.27
C LEU A 40 21.27 3.87 -4.53
N GLY A 41 21.85 3.13 -3.59
CA GLY A 41 23.24 2.68 -3.65
C GLY A 41 24.24 3.84 -3.63
N ASN A 42 25.37 3.67 -4.33
CA ASN A 42 26.44 4.67 -4.35
C ASN A 42 26.17 5.77 -5.38
N ILE A 43 25.32 6.73 -5.01
CA ILE A 43 25.06 7.95 -5.78
C ILE A 43 25.95 9.11 -5.33
N GLU A 44 26.07 10.12 -6.18
CA GLU A 44 26.69 11.38 -5.80
C GLU A 44 25.88 12.04 -4.66
N PRO A 45 26.51 12.44 -3.53
CA PRO A 45 25.78 12.92 -2.35
C PRO A 45 24.88 14.12 -2.58
N THR A 46 25.18 14.98 -3.55
CA THR A 46 24.36 16.14 -3.91
C THR A 46 23.20 15.80 -4.84
N LEU A 47 23.14 14.61 -5.45
CA LEU A 47 22.11 14.24 -6.42
C LEU A 47 20.68 14.40 -5.88
N VAL A 48 20.42 13.91 -4.65
CA VAL A 48 19.09 14.03 -4.03
C VAL A 48 18.82 15.49 -3.61
N PRO A 49 19.71 16.17 -2.85
CA PRO A 49 19.53 17.59 -2.52
C PRO A 49 19.41 18.54 -3.71
N SER A 50 20.05 18.23 -4.85
CA SER A 50 20.04 19.06 -6.07
C SER A 50 18.91 18.71 -7.04
N SER A 51 18.06 17.74 -6.70
CA SER A 51 16.95 17.33 -7.56
C SER A 51 15.71 18.17 -7.28
N ASP A 52 15.39 19.09 -8.18
CA ASP A 52 14.15 19.88 -8.11
C ASP A 52 12.89 19.08 -8.52
N SER A 53 13.06 17.84 -9.00
CA SER A 53 11.96 16.96 -9.38
C SER A 53 12.29 15.50 -9.17
N ILE A 54 11.25 14.74 -8.83
CA ILE A 54 11.27 13.28 -8.68
C ILE A 54 10.20 12.73 -9.61
N ARG A 55 10.56 11.80 -10.50
CA ARG A 55 9.60 11.06 -11.31
C ARG A 55 9.72 9.58 -11.00
N LEU A 56 8.62 8.98 -10.59
CA LEU A 56 8.55 7.57 -10.20
C LEU A 56 7.41 6.91 -10.96
N ILE A 57 7.69 5.78 -11.61
CA ILE A 57 6.71 5.02 -12.38
C ILE A 57 6.83 3.53 -12.08
N GLY A 58 5.71 2.81 -12.25
CA GLY A 58 5.68 1.35 -12.17
C GLY A 58 5.94 0.79 -10.77
N LEU A 59 5.52 1.50 -9.71
CA LEU A 59 5.62 1.03 -8.31
C LEU A 59 4.79 -0.24 -8.05
N ASP A 60 3.77 -0.46 -8.85
CA ASP A 60 2.91 -1.65 -8.88
C ASP A 60 3.57 -2.83 -9.63
N THR A 61 4.69 -2.57 -10.32
CA THR A 61 5.38 -3.57 -11.12
C THR A 61 6.59 -4.14 -10.37
N PRO A 62 7.07 -5.36 -10.71
CA PRO A 62 8.31 -5.87 -10.16
C PRO A 62 9.57 -5.03 -10.49
N THR A 63 9.44 -3.99 -11.33
CA THR A 63 10.57 -3.21 -11.83
C THR A 63 10.18 -1.72 -11.95
N PRO A 64 10.15 -0.99 -10.82
CA PRO A 64 9.89 0.44 -10.84
C PRO A 64 11.05 1.22 -11.46
N PHE A 65 10.76 2.43 -11.95
CA PHE A 65 11.79 3.36 -12.43
C PHE A 65 11.68 4.69 -11.72
N LEU A 66 12.83 5.20 -11.29
CA LEU A 66 12.96 6.50 -10.63
C LEU A 66 13.86 7.40 -11.48
N GLN A 67 13.50 8.67 -11.64
CA GLN A 67 14.35 9.67 -12.26
C GLN A 67 14.61 10.84 -11.31
N LEU A 68 15.90 11.14 -11.10
CA LEU A 68 16.41 12.25 -10.28
C LEU A 68 17.44 13.03 -11.09
N ALA A 69 17.27 14.35 -11.22
CA ALA A 69 18.18 15.25 -11.96
C ALA A 69 18.64 14.72 -13.34
N GLY A 70 17.75 14.01 -14.07
CA GLY A 70 18.04 13.42 -15.38
C GLY A 70 18.62 11.99 -15.34
N THR A 71 19.11 11.53 -14.20
CA THR A 71 19.58 10.14 -14.00
C THR A 71 18.40 9.20 -13.79
N ILE A 72 18.37 8.07 -14.49
CA ILE A 72 17.31 7.06 -14.40
C ILE A 72 17.84 5.84 -13.64
N PHE A 73 17.09 5.43 -12.62
CA PHE A 73 17.32 4.24 -11.82
C PHE A 73 16.25 3.20 -12.17
N LYS A 74 16.68 1.94 -12.24
CA LYS A 74 15.81 0.77 -12.35
C LYS A 74 15.82 0.08 -10.99
N GLY A 75 14.66 -0.05 -10.37
CA GLY A 75 14.50 -0.65 -9.05
C GLY A 75 14.05 -2.11 -9.08
N SER A 76 14.03 -2.70 -7.90
CA SER A 76 13.37 -3.96 -7.54
C SER A 76 12.68 -3.77 -6.18
N HIS A 77 11.69 -4.59 -5.88
CA HIS A 77 11.08 -4.65 -4.55
C HIS A 77 11.79 -5.73 -3.74
N ASP A 78 12.34 -5.34 -2.59
CA ASP A 78 13.02 -6.24 -1.66
C ASP A 78 12.42 -6.08 -0.25
N LEU A 79 12.11 -7.21 0.39
CA LEU A 79 11.59 -7.22 1.76
C LEU A 79 12.76 -7.27 2.76
N LEU A 80 12.82 -6.29 3.64
CA LEU A 80 13.84 -6.21 4.69
C LEU A 80 13.55 -7.21 5.82
N LEU A 81 14.60 -7.90 6.27
CA LEU A 81 14.56 -8.70 7.49
C LEU A 81 14.68 -7.78 8.70
N GLY A 82 13.63 -7.73 9.52
CA GLY A 82 13.61 -6.94 10.76
C GLY A 82 12.70 -5.72 10.65
N SER A 83 13.08 -4.62 11.32
CA SER A 83 12.29 -3.39 11.36
C SER A 83 13.18 -2.19 11.09
N GLU A 84 12.66 -1.25 10.30
CA GLU A 84 13.28 0.05 10.09
C GLU A 84 12.78 1.05 11.13
N LEU A 85 13.67 1.91 11.63
CA LEU A 85 13.33 2.97 12.57
C LEU A 85 13.57 4.33 11.92
N LEU A 86 12.48 5.06 11.67
CA LEU A 86 12.50 6.41 11.13
C LEU A 86 12.35 7.42 12.26
N PHE A 87 13.35 8.29 12.44
CA PHE A 87 13.30 9.38 13.41
C PHE A 87 12.91 10.67 12.69
N THR A 88 11.62 11.02 12.71
CA THR A 88 11.11 12.25 12.07
C THR A 88 10.58 13.23 13.11
N GLU A 89 10.94 14.51 12.97
CA GLU A 89 10.30 15.60 13.72
C GLU A 89 8.95 15.89 13.08
N LYS A 90 7.89 15.14 13.42
CA LYS A 90 6.56 15.38 12.83
C LYS A 90 6.11 16.83 13.05
N LYS A 91 6.09 17.65 11.97
CA LYS A 91 5.19 18.81 11.77
C LYS A 91 5.25 19.32 10.32
N GLY A 92 4.48 18.70 9.43
CA GLY A 92 4.27 19.14 8.05
C GLY A 92 3.72 18.01 7.17
N PRO A 93 3.12 18.30 6.01
CA PRO A 93 2.64 17.27 5.10
C PRO A 93 3.84 16.42 4.68
N SER A 94 3.90 15.19 5.18
CA SER A 94 4.76 14.16 4.63
C SER A 94 4.37 13.98 3.17
N VAL A 95 5.35 14.00 2.26
CA VAL A 95 5.15 13.52 0.90
C VAL A 95 4.95 12.01 1.00
N ALA A 96 3.71 11.61 1.28
CA ALA A 96 3.26 10.25 1.06
C ALA A 96 3.11 10.10 -0.44
N ILE A 97 3.83 9.15 -1.02
CA ILE A 97 3.54 8.70 -2.37
C ILE A 97 2.33 7.78 -2.20
N TYR A 98 1.15 8.28 -2.56
CA TYR A 98 -0.08 7.50 -2.56
C TYR A 98 0.09 6.35 -3.56
N VAL A 99 -0.02 5.12 -3.06
CA VAL A 99 -0.04 3.91 -3.90
C VAL A 99 -1.38 3.23 -3.66
N GLU A 100 -2.32 3.43 -4.59
CA GLU A 100 -3.49 2.56 -4.67
C GLU A 100 -3.04 1.23 -5.29
N LEU A 101 -3.12 0.15 -4.51
CA LEU A 101 -2.96 -1.21 -5.04
C LEU A 101 -4.35 -1.70 -5.46
N SER A 102 -4.53 -1.90 -6.77
CA SER A 102 -5.75 -2.42 -7.40
C SER A 102 -5.97 -3.91 -7.15
#